data_AF-A0A6C9EJ00-F1
#
_entry.id   AF-A0A6C9EJ00-F1
#
_cell.length_a   1.000
_cell.length_b   1.000
_cell.length_c   1.000
_cell.angle_alpha   90.00
_cell.angle_beta   90.00
_cell.angle_gamma   90.00
#
_symmetry.space_group_name_H-M   'P 1'
#
loop_
_entity.id
_entity.type
_entity.pdbx_description
1 polymer ?
#
loop_
_entity_poly.entity_id
_entity_poly.type
_entity_poly.pdbx_seq_one_letter_code
_entity_poly.pdbx_strand_id
1 'polypeptide(L)'
;LVENAIHYSPEHTTVAVGVGERDGKVTIRVVDQGIGIPAKSLDRIFERFYRVDPARSRETGGSGLGLAITKHCVQENGGRISVWSRTGEGSTFTIELPAAPDEDDDEARSDESTQA
;
A
#
# COMPACT_ATOMS: atom_id res chain seq x y z
N LEU A 1 -2.19 -5.86 -0.96
CA LEU A 1 -0.79 -5.75 -0.52
C LEU A 1 -0.35 -6.95 0.30
N VAL A 2 -1.05 -7.30 1.38
CA VAL A 2 -0.73 -8.51 2.19
C VAL A 2 -0.73 -9.79 1.34
N GLU A 3 -1.70 -9.96 0.45
CA GLU A 3 -1.72 -11.10 -0.47
C GLU A 3 -0.47 -11.15 -1.36
N ASN A 4 0.00 -10.02 -1.89
CA ASN A 4 1.26 -9.98 -2.65
C ASN A 4 2.43 -10.38 -1.76
N ALA A 5 2.50 -9.85 -0.54
CA ALA A 5 3.54 -10.20 0.42
C ALA A 5 3.58 -11.72 0.69
N ILE A 6 2.41 -12.37 0.84
CA ILE A 6 2.31 -13.82 1.02
C ILE A 6 2.76 -14.58 -0.23
N HIS A 7 2.24 -14.22 -1.41
CA HIS A 7 2.52 -14.94 -2.66
C HIS A 7 3.98 -14.82 -3.13
N TYR A 8 4.65 -13.71 -2.81
CA TYR A 8 6.02 -13.46 -3.23
C TYR A 8 7.06 -13.75 -2.14
N SER A 9 6.62 -14.29 -1.00
CA SER A 9 7.52 -14.76 0.06
C SER A 9 7.66 -16.28 0.10
N PRO A 10 8.84 -16.80 0.46
CA PRO A 10 9.02 -18.23 0.72
C PRO A 10 8.11 -18.73 1.85
N GLU A 11 7.85 -20.04 1.86
CA GLU A 11 7.19 -20.70 2.99
C GLU A 11 7.93 -20.44 4.30
N HIS A 12 7.18 -20.40 5.41
CA HIS A 12 7.70 -20.17 6.76
C HIS A 12 8.38 -18.80 6.98
N THR A 13 8.08 -17.80 6.14
CA THR A 13 8.47 -16.41 6.37
C THR A 13 7.34 -15.61 7.02
N THR A 14 7.67 -14.44 7.57
CA THR A 14 6.69 -13.55 8.22
C THR A 14 6.35 -12.37 7.34
N VAL A 15 5.05 -12.08 7.22
CA VAL A 15 4.55 -10.79 6.73
C VAL A 15 4.11 -9.96 7.93
N ALA A 16 4.72 -8.81 8.13
CA ALA A 16 4.40 -7.90 9.21
C ALA A 16 3.57 -6.71 8.70
N VAL A 17 2.50 -6.38 9.41
CA VAL A 17 1.70 -5.17 9.16
C VAL A 17 1.82 -4.25 10.36
N GLY A 18 2.28 -3.03 10.12
CA GLY A 18 2.39 -1.99 11.13
C GLY A 18 1.50 -0.80 10.78
N VAL A 19 0.85 -0.22 11.78
CA VAL A 19 0.09 1.01 11.65
C VAL A 19 0.64 2.02 12.66
N GLY A 20 0.74 3.27 12.24
CA GLY A 20 1.09 4.37 13.13
C GLY A 20 0.42 5.64 12.65
N GLU A 21 0.17 6.55 13.57
CA GLU A 21 -0.42 7.85 13.27
C GLU A 21 0.49 8.95 13.81
N ARG A 22 0.69 9.98 12.99
CA ARG A 22 1.48 11.15 13.38
C ARG A 22 1.11 12.35 12.52
N ASP A 23 1.02 13.53 13.14
CA ASP A 23 0.83 14.81 12.45
C ASP A 23 -0.40 14.79 11.51
N GLY A 24 -1.52 14.20 11.95
CA GLY A 24 -2.76 14.08 11.17
C GLY A 24 -2.68 13.12 9.98
N LYS A 25 -1.73 12.18 9.99
CA LYS A 25 -1.55 11.17 8.93
C LYS A 25 -1.45 9.77 9.51
N VAL A 26 -2.15 8.84 8.88
CA VAL A 26 -2.05 7.41 9.14
C VAL A 26 -1.05 6.78 8.18
N THR A 27 -0.07 6.07 8.72
CA THR A 27 0.92 5.29 7.97
C THR A 27 0.67 3.81 8.17
N ILE A 28 0.47 3.07 7.08
CA ILE A 28 0.34 1.62 7.06
C ILE A 28 1.56 1.03 6.34
N ARG A 29 2.30 0.14 6.99
CA ARG A 29 3.44 -0.57 6.41
C ARG A 29 3.15 -2.05 6.30
N VAL A 30 3.37 -2.62 5.12
CA VAL A 30 3.35 -4.07 4.88
C VAL A 30 4.77 -4.48 4.52
N VAL A 31 5.40 -5.25 5.42
CA VAL A 31 6.79 -5.72 5.31
C VAL A 31 6.78 -7.21 5.03
N ASP A 32 7.48 -7.63 3.98
CA ASP A 32 7.67 -9.02 3.60
C ASP A 32 9.15 -9.40 3.59
N GLN A 33 9.41 -10.70 3.67
CA GLN A 33 10.76 -11.29 3.56
C GLN A 33 10.89 -12.08 2.26
N GLY A 34 10.27 -11.57 1.20
CA GLY A 34 10.15 -12.28 -0.06
C GLY A 34 11.33 -12.11 -1.00
N ILE A 35 11.09 -12.48 -2.27
CA ILE A 35 12.13 -12.43 -3.32
C ILE A 35 12.61 -11.00 -3.62
N GLY A 36 11.86 -9.99 -3.19
CA GLY A 36 12.11 -8.58 -3.48
C GLY A 36 11.89 -8.19 -4.94
N ILE A 37 12.05 -6.90 -5.22
CA ILE A 37 11.77 -6.27 -6.50
C ILE A 37 13.08 -5.64 -7.03
N PRO A 38 13.50 -5.94 -8.27
CA PRO A 38 14.66 -5.31 -8.87
C PRO A 38 14.49 -3.78 -8.97
N ALA A 39 15.55 -3.01 -8.72
CA ALA A 39 15.51 -1.54 -8.74
C ALA A 39 14.90 -0.96 -10.03
N LYS A 40 15.26 -1.53 -11.20
CA LYS A 40 14.73 -1.14 -12.52
C LYS A 40 13.22 -1.32 -12.70
N SER A 41 12.58 -2.07 -11.82
CA SER A 41 11.16 -2.39 -11.87
C SER A 41 10.34 -1.56 -10.89
N LEU A 42 10.96 -0.90 -9.89
CA LEU A 42 10.26 -0.19 -8.82
C LEU A 42 9.31 0.90 -9.34
N ASP A 43 9.71 1.63 -10.38
CA ASP A 43 8.85 2.67 -10.98
C ASP A 43 7.67 2.09 -11.76
N ARG A 44 7.80 0.84 -12.21
CA ARG A 44 6.89 0.20 -13.15
C ARG A 44 5.90 -0.75 -12.48
N ILE A 45 6.15 -1.21 -11.24
CA ILE A 45 5.25 -2.16 -10.55
C ILE A 45 3.83 -1.62 -10.34
N PHE A 46 3.63 -0.31 -10.46
CA PHE A 46 2.33 0.34 -10.39
C PHE A 46 1.66 0.55 -11.76
N GLU A 47 2.33 0.22 -12.87
CA GLU A 47 1.73 0.21 -14.21
C GLU A 47 0.72 -0.92 -14.32
N ARG A 48 -0.41 -0.65 -14.98
CA ARG A 48 -1.42 -1.68 -15.25
C ARG A 48 -0.80 -2.78 -16.12
N PHE A 49 -1.07 -4.04 -15.76
CA PHE A 49 -0.59 -5.24 -16.44
C PHE A 49 0.93 -5.48 -16.39
N TYR A 50 1.70 -4.60 -15.76
CA TYR A 50 3.14 -4.82 -15.60
C TYR A 50 3.41 -5.94 -14.60
N ARG A 51 4.37 -6.81 -14.94
CA ARG A 51 4.85 -7.91 -14.10
C ARG A 51 6.37 -7.99 -14.20
N VAL A 52 7.02 -8.20 -13.06
CA VAL A 52 8.49 -8.29 -12.97
C VAL A 52 9.00 -9.58 -13.62
N ASP A 53 8.30 -10.70 -13.41
CA ASP A 53 8.60 -11.99 -14.04
C ASP A 53 7.31 -12.64 -14.58
N PRO A 54 7.14 -12.68 -15.92
CA PRO A 54 6.01 -13.35 -16.57
C PRO A 54 5.96 -14.87 -16.32
N ALA A 55 7.09 -15.54 -16.04
CA ALA A 55 7.13 -16.99 -15.88
C ALA A 55 6.45 -17.45 -14.59
N ARG A 56 6.73 -16.77 -13.46
CA ARG A 56 6.03 -16.99 -12.18
C ARG A 56 4.54 -16.62 -12.23
N SER A 57 4.15 -15.84 -13.22
CA SER A 57 2.78 -15.34 -13.29
C SER A 57 1.72 -16.40 -13.60
N ARG A 58 2.12 -17.58 -14.13
CA ARG A 58 1.19 -18.71 -14.29
C ARG A 58 0.88 -19.39 -12.96
N GLU A 59 1.81 -19.35 -12.01
CA GLU A 59 1.66 -19.96 -10.68
C GLU A 59 0.82 -19.08 -9.75
N THR A 60 1.00 -17.75 -9.80
CA THR A 60 0.29 -16.81 -8.91
C THR A 60 -1.03 -16.26 -9.48
N GLY A 61 -1.37 -16.54 -10.73
CA GLY A 61 -2.71 -16.28 -11.32
C GLY A 61 -3.17 -14.80 -11.42
N GLY A 62 -2.38 -13.83 -10.96
CA GLY A 62 -2.79 -12.43 -10.87
C GLY A 62 -2.85 -11.70 -12.22
N SER A 63 -3.82 -10.79 -12.42
CA SER A 63 -4.00 -9.98 -13.64
C SER A 63 -2.94 -8.87 -13.82
N GLY A 64 -2.14 -8.57 -12.80
CA GLY A 64 -1.21 -7.42 -12.81
C GLY A 64 -1.91 -6.06 -12.62
N LEU A 65 -3.16 -6.06 -12.14
CA LEU A 65 -3.91 -4.83 -11.88
C LEU A 65 -3.85 -4.39 -10.40
N GLY A 66 -3.55 -5.30 -9.47
CA GLY A 66 -3.71 -5.06 -8.03
C GLY A 66 -2.96 -3.83 -7.50
N LEU A 67 -1.67 -3.68 -7.85
CA LEU A 67 -0.88 -2.52 -7.41
C LEU A 67 -1.32 -1.21 -8.08
N ALA A 68 -1.73 -1.25 -9.35
CA ALA A 68 -2.25 -0.08 -10.05
C ALA A 68 -3.57 0.42 -9.43
N ILE A 69 -4.48 -0.50 -9.10
CA ILE A 69 -5.74 -0.20 -8.39
C ILE A 69 -5.44 0.35 -6.99
N THR A 70 -4.51 -0.29 -6.27
CA THR A 70 -4.12 0.15 -4.92
C THR A 70 -3.58 1.58 -4.95
N LYS A 71 -2.67 1.89 -5.90
CA LYS A 71 -2.13 3.25 -6.06
C LYS A 71 -3.23 4.27 -6.34
N HIS A 72 -4.15 3.96 -7.25
CA HIS A 72 -5.28 4.83 -7.56
C HIS A 72 -6.16 5.05 -6.32
N CYS A 73 -6.54 4.00 -5.61
CA CYS A 73 -7.36 4.10 -4.40
C CYS A 73 -6.68 4.98 -3.34
N VAL A 74 -5.39 4.79 -3.08
CA VAL A 74 -4.65 5.62 -2.12
C VAL A 74 -4.60 7.09 -2.57
N GLN A 75 -4.43 7.35 -3.87
CA GLN A 75 -4.42 8.71 -4.41
C GLN A 75 -5.79 9.40 -4.33
N GLU A 76 -6.88 8.68 -4.61
CA GLU A 76 -8.26 9.20 -4.49
C GLU A 76 -8.60 9.57 -3.04
N ASN A 77 -7.97 8.91 -2.07
CA ASN A 77 -8.09 9.24 -0.65
C ASN A 77 -7.07 10.31 -0.19
N GLY A 78 -6.47 11.07 -1.11
CA GLY A 78 -5.52 12.14 -0.80
C GLY A 78 -4.17 11.67 -0.26
N GLY A 79 -3.86 10.38 -0.41
CA GLY A 79 -2.65 9.77 0.14
C GLY A 79 -1.55 9.49 -0.86
N ARG A 80 -0.54 8.76 -0.38
CA ARG A 80 0.60 8.29 -1.16
C ARG A 80 0.90 6.83 -0.83
N ILE A 81 1.30 6.08 -1.85
CA ILE A 81 1.91 4.77 -1.68
C ILE A 81 3.37 4.82 -2.16
N SER A 82 4.27 4.23 -1.39
CA SER A 82 5.69 4.06 -1.73
C SER A 82 6.14 2.63 -1.47
N VAL A 83 7.27 2.27 -2.06
CA VAL A 83 7.87 0.94 -1.90
C VAL A 83 9.37 1.07 -1.69
N TRP A 84 9.89 0.35 -0.71
CA TRP A 84 11.29 0.00 -0.62
C TRP A 84 11.43 -1.49 -0.88
N SER A 85 12.43 -1.91 -1.64
CA SER A 85 12.66 -3.33 -1.87
C SER A 85 14.09 -3.59 -2.34
N ARG A 86 14.60 -4.76 -2.00
CA ARG A 86 15.87 -5.28 -2.51
C ARG A 86 15.73 -6.77 -2.81
N THR A 87 16.24 -7.18 -3.96
CA THR A 87 16.21 -8.59 -4.39
C THR A 87 16.88 -9.49 -3.34
N GLY A 88 16.15 -10.51 -2.88
CA GLY A 88 16.58 -11.44 -1.84
C GLY A 88 16.38 -10.97 -0.40
N GLU A 89 15.94 -9.73 -0.16
CA GLU A 89 15.71 -9.18 1.18
C GLU A 89 14.24 -8.88 1.48
N GLY A 90 13.38 -8.91 0.46
CA GLY A 90 11.95 -8.63 0.56
C GLY A 90 11.58 -7.20 0.18
N SER A 91 10.38 -6.79 0.58
CA SER A 91 9.81 -5.49 0.24
C SER A 91 9.07 -4.88 1.42
N THR A 92 8.98 -3.55 1.41
CA THR A 92 8.15 -2.77 2.33
C THR A 92 7.29 -1.83 1.52
N PHE A 93 5.99 -2.08 1.51
CA PHE A 93 5.01 -1.14 0.96
C PHE A 93 4.53 -0.22 2.07
N THR A 94 4.60 1.08 1.84
CA THR A 94 4.14 2.10 2.79
C THR A 94 2.99 2.88 2.16
N ILE A 95 1.85 2.90 2.83
CA ILE A 95 0.71 3.75 2.52
C ILE A 95 0.67 4.87 3.55
N GLU A 96 0.50 6.10 3.09
CA GLU A 96 0.28 7.28 3.90
C GLU A 96 -1.06 7.90 3.49
N LEU A 97 -1.98 8.06 4.44
CA LEU A 97 -3.29 8.68 4.25
C LEU A 97 -3.46 9.84 5.25
N PRO A 98 -4.23 10.88 4.91
CA PRO A 98 -4.77 11.78 5.91
C PRO A 98 -5.55 10.98 6.97
N ALA A 99 -5.43 11.36 8.24
CA ALA A 99 -6.33 10.84 9.27
C ALA A 99 -7.77 11.27 8.97
N ALA A 100 -8.73 10.40 9.28
CA ALA A 100 -10.13 10.79 9.23
C ALA A 100 -10.35 11.92 10.26
N PRO A 101 -11.23 12.89 9.98
CA PRO A 101 -11.66 13.83 11.00
C PRO A 101 -12.26 13.05 12.19
N ASP A 102 -11.99 13.51 13.41
CA ASP A 102 -12.63 12.96 14.59
C ASP A 102 -14.14 13.24 14.49
N GLU A 103 -14.99 12.24 14.71
CA GLU A 103 -16.45 12.37 14.57
C GLU A 103 -17.04 13.45 15.49
N ASP A 104 -16.30 13.86 16.54
CA ASP A 104 -16.68 14.93 17.47
C ASP A 104 -16.49 16.36 16.90
N ASP A 105 -15.71 16.54 15.82
CA ASP A 105 -15.47 17.87 15.20
C ASP A 105 -16.62 18.29 14.25
N ASP A 106 -17.47 17.35 13.82
CA ASP A 106 -18.59 17.63 12.90
C ASP A 106 -19.82 18.24 13.62
N GLU A 107 -20.07 17.92 14.89
CA GLU A 107 -21.16 18.55 15.67
C GLU A 107 -20.88 20.03 15.98
N ALA A 108 -19.60 20.39 16.21
CA ALA A 108 -19.20 21.78 16.48
C ALA A 108 -19.38 22.72 15.26
N ARG A 109 -19.39 22.17 14.04
CA ARG A 109 -19.56 22.95 12.80
C ARG A 109 -21.01 23.13 12.36
N SER A 110 -21.93 22.28 12.82
CA SER A 110 -23.37 22.44 12.55
C SER A 110 -24.03 23.55 13.37
N ASP A 111 -23.49 23.87 14.55
CA ASP A 111 -24.09 24.86 15.45
C ASP A 111 -23.84 26.32 15.03
N GLU A 112 -22.73 26.61 14.34
CA GLU A 112 -22.39 27.98 13.89
C GLU A 112 -23.20 28.45 12.67
N SER A 113 -23.80 27.53 11.90
CA SER A 113 -24.55 27.88 10.67
C SER A 113 -26.02 28.26 10.93
N THR A 114 -26.52 28.14 12.17
CA THR A 114 -27.93 28.42 12.51
C THR A 114 -28.15 29.81 13.15
N GLN A 115 -27.10 30.63 13.31
CA GLN A 115 -27.19 31.96 13.96
C GLN A 115 -26.97 33.19 13.05
N ALA A 116 -27.10 33.06 11.72
CA ALA A 116 -27.02 34.20 10.79
C ALA A 116 -28.36 34.53 10.11
#